data_AF-A0A287AR67-F1
#
_entry.id   AF-A0A287AR67-F1
#
_cell.length_a   1.000
_cell.length_b   1.000
_cell.length_c   1.000
_cell.angle_alpha   90.00
_cell.angle_beta   90.00
_cell.angle_gamma   90.00
#
_symmetry.space_group_name_H-M   'P 1'
#
loop_
_entity.id
_entity.type
_entity.pdbx_description
1 polymer ?
#
loop_
_entity_poly.entity_id
_entity_poly.type
_entity_poly.pdbx_seq_one_letter_code
_entity_poly.pdbx_strand_id
1 'polypeptide(L)'
;MQYGGAPGGPAFPAQTQDPLYGYFAAVAGQDGQIDADELQRCLTQSGIAGGYKPFNLETCRLMVSMLDRDMSGTMGFNEFKELWAVLNGWRQHFISFDSDRSGTVDPQELQKALTTMGFRLSPQAVNSIAKRYSTNGKITFDDYIACCVKLRALTDSFRRRDTAQQGVVNFPYDDFIQCVMSV
;
A
#
# COMPACT_ATOMS: atom_id res chain seq x y z
N MET A 1 -46.52 -17.21 10.20
CA MET A 1 -45.25 -16.75 10.82
C MET A 1 -44.17 -17.75 10.50
N GLN A 2 -42.99 -17.22 10.17
CA GLN A 2 -41.67 -17.88 10.06
C GLN A 2 -41.26 -18.49 8.71
N TYR A 3 -40.67 -17.63 7.88
CA TYR A 3 -39.69 -17.98 6.85
C TYR A 3 -38.36 -18.36 7.53
N GLY A 4 -37.74 -19.46 7.12
CA GLY A 4 -36.38 -19.86 7.51
C GLY A 4 -35.56 -20.13 6.25
N GLY A 5 -34.47 -19.37 6.09
CA GLY A 5 -33.76 -19.11 4.83
C GLY A 5 -32.95 -20.26 4.24
N ALA A 6 -32.68 -20.07 2.95
CA ALA A 6 -31.86 -20.90 2.07
C ALA A 6 -30.33 -20.62 2.26
N PRO A 7 -29.45 -21.40 1.61
CA PRO A 7 -28.14 -21.80 2.13
C PRO A 7 -26.98 -20.89 1.70
N GLY A 8 -26.03 -20.66 2.60
CA GLY A 8 -24.74 -20.02 2.28
C GLY A 8 -23.64 -21.05 2.11
N GLY A 9 -22.98 -21.07 0.96
CA GLY A 9 -21.66 -21.69 0.76
C GLY A 9 -20.89 -20.94 -0.34
N PRO A 10 -19.59 -21.21 -0.56
CA PRO A 10 -18.59 -21.86 0.30
C PRO A 10 -17.42 -20.90 0.64
N ALA A 11 -16.94 -20.88 1.89
CA ALA A 11 -15.64 -20.27 2.21
C ALA A 11 -14.55 -21.35 2.12
N PHE A 12 -13.54 -21.10 1.28
CA PHE A 12 -12.53 -22.07 0.87
C PHE A 12 -11.67 -22.55 2.06
N PRO A 13 -11.60 -23.87 2.35
CA PRO A 13 -10.88 -24.42 3.52
C PRO A 13 -9.34 -24.32 3.44
N ALA A 14 -8.79 -23.79 2.33
CA ALA A 14 -7.35 -23.62 2.15
C ALA A 14 -6.81 -22.28 2.68
N GLN A 15 -7.65 -21.24 2.82
CA GLN A 15 -7.22 -19.91 3.29
C GLN A 15 -6.97 -19.88 4.81
N THR A 16 -7.68 -20.71 5.58
CA THR A 16 -7.59 -20.81 7.04
C THR A 16 -6.27 -21.40 7.55
N GLN A 17 -5.43 -21.95 6.67
CA GLN A 17 -4.11 -22.51 7.02
C GLN A 17 -2.98 -21.48 6.92
N ASP A 18 -3.23 -20.31 6.33
CA ASP A 18 -2.23 -19.27 6.18
C ASP A 18 -2.04 -18.53 7.53
N PRO A 19 -0.80 -18.39 8.05
CA PRO A 19 -0.56 -17.68 9.30
C PRO A 19 -1.04 -16.22 9.26
N LEU A 20 -1.15 -15.61 8.07
CA LEU A 20 -1.70 -14.27 7.88
C LEU A 20 -3.22 -14.21 8.03
N TYR A 21 -3.91 -15.33 7.85
CA TYR A 21 -5.37 -15.39 8.01
C TYR A 21 -5.78 -15.12 9.46
N GLY A 22 -4.96 -15.52 10.44
CA GLY A 22 -5.22 -15.21 11.85
C GLY A 22 -5.23 -13.71 12.14
N TYR A 23 -4.30 -12.96 11.56
CA TYR A 23 -4.26 -11.49 11.69
C TYR A 23 -5.41 -10.83 10.93
N PHE A 24 -5.69 -11.30 9.71
CA PHE A 24 -6.80 -10.82 8.90
C PHE A 24 -8.15 -11.02 9.61
N ALA A 25 -8.45 -12.25 10.03
CA ALA A 25 -9.72 -12.59 10.68
C ALA A 25 -9.92 -11.93 12.04
N ALA A 26 -8.84 -11.49 12.70
CA ALA A 26 -8.92 -10.76 13.96
C ALA A 26 -9.39 -9.30 13.79
N VAL A 27 -9.22 -8.73 12.59
CA VAL A 27 -9.61 -7.34 12.30
C VAL A 27 -10.71 -7.21 11.26
N ALA A 28 -10.95 -8.23 10.44
CA ALA A 28 -11.96 -8.19 9.39
C ALA A 28 -13.37 -8.10 9.97
N GLY A 29 -14.20 -7.30 9.30
CA GLY A 29 -15.61 -7.14 9.61
C GLY A 29 -16.43 -8.41 9.39
N GLN A 30 -17.73 -8.33 9.72
CA GLN A 30 -18.67 -9.43 9.46
C GLN A 30 -18.88 -9.72 7.97
N ASP A 31 -18.50 -8.77 7.11
CA ASP A 31 -18.48 -8.86 5.66
C ASP A 31 -17.26 -9.61 5.11
N GLY A 32 -16.28 -9.94 5.97
CA GLY A 32 -15.04 -10.59 5.57
C GLY A 32 -14.10 -9.68 4.79
N GLN A 33 -14.23 -8.37 4.98
CA GLN A 33 -13.39 -7.34 4.39
C GLN A 33 -12.66 -6.54 5.49
N ILE A 34 -11.64 -5.80 5.10
CA ILE A 34 -10.87 -4.91 5.99
C ILE A 34 -10.93 -3.48 5.46
N ASP A 35 -11.37 -2.54 6.29
CA ASP A 35 -11.24 -1.11 6.01
C ASP A 35 -9.87 -0.53 6.43
N ALA A 36 -9.62 0.76 6.17
CA ALA A 36 -8.34 1.39 6.49
C ALA A 36 -8.03 1.44 8.00
N ASP A 37 -9.05 1.56 8.85
CA ASP A 37 -8.92 1.60 10.31
C ASP A 37 -8.58 0.20 10.86
N GLU A 38 -9.24 -0.83 10.33
CA GLU A 38 -8.97 -2.24 10.61
C GLU A 38 -7.58 -2.65 10.13
N LEU A 39 -7.18 -2.19 8.94
CA LEU A 39 -5.84 -2.40 8.39
C LEU A 39 -4.77 -1.80 9.31
N GLN A 40 -4.99 -0.57 9.80
CA GLN A 40 -4.04 0.09 10.70
C GLN A 40 -3.82 -0.74 11.98
N ARG A 41 -4.90 -1.26 12.57
CA ARG A 41 -4.83 -2.12 13.76
C ARG A 41 -4.08 -3.41 13.45
N CYS A 42 -4.35 -4.04 12.31
CA CYS A 42 -3.68 -5.27 11.88
C CYS A 42 -2.18 -5.08 11.67
N LEU A 43 -1.77 -4.03 10.94
CA LEU A 43 -0.36 -3.73 10.70
C LEU A 43 0.37 -3.39 12.01
N THR A 44 -0.32 -2.77 12.96
CA THR A 44 0.24 -2.48 14.29
C THR A 44 0.42 -3.76 15.11
N GLN A 45 -0.61 -4.61 15.19
CA GLN A 45 -0.57 -5.86 15.96
C GLN A 45 0.43 -6.87 15.40
N SER A 46 0.54 -6.93 14.08
CA SER A 46 1.46 -7.83 13.40
C SER A 46 2.93 -7.41 13.52
N GLY A 47 3.20 -6.19 14.01
CA GLY A 47 4.56 -5.70 14.25
C GLY A 47 5.36 -5.48 12.97
N ILE A 48 4.71 -5.31 11.82
CA ILE A 48 5.41 -5.12 10.53
C ILE A 48 6.25 -3.84 10.53
N ALA A 49 5.85 -2.81 11.30
CA ALA A 49 6.65 -1.62 11.53
C ALA A 49 7.95 -1.90 12.32
N GLY A 50 8.09 -3.06 12.98
CA GLY A 50 9.38 -3.57 13.43
C GLY A 50 10.14 -2.70 14.44
N GLY A 51 9.43 -1.88 15.22
CA GLY A 51 10.02 -0.90 16.15
C GLY A 51 10.03 0.54 15.63
N TYR A 52 9.74 0.76 14.34
CA TYR A 52 9.45 2.08 13.80
C TYR A 52 8.05 2.55 14.23
N LYS A 53 7.80 3.86 14.06
CA LYS A 53 6.49 4.46 14.36
C LYS A 53 5.37 3.68 13.62
N PRO A 54 4.24 3.40 14.27
CA PRO A 54 3.08 2.79 13.60
C PRO A 54 2.62 3.61 12.40
N PHE A 55 2.07 2.94 11.40
CA PHE A 55 1.49 3.60 10.23
C PHE A 55 0.36 4.53 10.65
N ASN A 56 0.33 5.70 10.02
CA ASN A 56 -0.81 6.59 10.15
C ASN A 56 -2.00 6.08 9.30
N LEU A 57 -3.20 6.61 9.57
CA LEU A 57 -4.42 6.19 8.89
C LEU A 57 -4.41 6.53 7.40
N GLU A 58 -3.77 7.64 7.01
CA GLU A 58 -3.66 8.05 5.60
C GLU A 58 -2.81 7.06 4.79
N THR A 59 -1.70 6.58 5.36
CA THR A 59 -0.88 5.52 4.77
C THR A 59 -1.71 4.25 4.60
N CYS A 60 -2.56 3.91 5.58
CA CYS A 60 -3.43 2.73 5.48
C CYS A 60 -4.49 2.90 4.39
N ARG A 61 -5.10 4.09 4.24
CA ARG A 61 -6.01 4.38 3.13
C ARG A 61 -5.33 4.24 1.77
N LEU A 62 -4.12 4.79 1.63
CA LEU A 62 -3.30 4.63 0.43
C LEU A 62 -3.07 3.14 0.10
N MET A 63 -2.78 2.32 1.11
CA MET A 63 -2.56 0.87 0.93
C MET A 63 -3.82 0.15 0.46
N VAL A 64 -4.98 0.51 1.00
CA VAL A 64 -6.28 0.01 0.54
C VAL A 64 -6.50 0.42 -0.91
N SER A 65 -6.45 1.73 -1.22
CA SER A 65 -6.64 2.24 -2.58
C SER A 65 -5.68 1.65 -3.62
N MET A 66 -4.47 1.26 -3.23
CA MET A 66 -3.50 0.64 -4.14
C MET A 66 -3.94 -0.74 -4.63
N LEU A 67 -4.66 -1.51 -3.80
CA LEU A 67 -5.05 -2.89 -4.09
C LEU A 67 -6.56 -3.05 -4.29
N ASP A 68 -7.34 -2.04 -3.93
CA ASP A 68 -8.77 -1.94 -4.17
C ASP A 68 -9.05 -1.80 -5.67
N ARG A 69 -9.32 -2.94 -6.32
CA ARG A 69 -9.57 -3.01 -7.77
C ARG A 69 -11.01 -2.67 -8.13
N ASP A 70 -11.94 -2.82 -7.19
CA ASP A 70 -13.37 -2.62 -7.40
C ASP A 70 -13.89 -1.30 -6.82
N MET A 71 -13.00 -0.49 -6.23
CA MET A 71 -13.31 0.78 -5.55
C MET A 71 -14.32 0.59 -4.41
N SER A 72 -14.28 -0.58 -3.77
CA SER A 72 -15.13 -0.88 -2.61
C SER A 72 -14.75 -0.07 -1.37
N GLY A 73 -13.53 0.48 -1.33
CA GLY A 73 -12.95 1.11 -0.15
C GLY A 73 -12.51 0.11 0.92
N THR A 74 -12.52 -1.18 0.59
CA THR A 74 -12.23 -2.28 1.51
C THR A 74 -11.28 -3.30 0.88
N MET A 75 -10.67 -4.15 1.69
CA MET A 75 -9.66 -5.12 1.27
C MET A 75 -10.00 -6.55 1.70
N GLY A 76 -10.01 -7.47 0.73
CA GLY A 76 -10.23 -8.89 0.99
C GLY A 76 -8.94 -9.63 1.37
N PHE A 77 -9.07 -10.89 1.80
CA PHE A 77 -7.91 -11.65 2.27
C PHE A 77 -6.80 -11.85 1.21
N ASN A 78 -7.17 -12.03 -0.05
CA ASN A 78 -6.18 -12.21 -1.12
C ASN A 78 -5.39 -10.91 -1.37
N GLU A 79 -6.07 -9.77 -1.36
CA GLU A 79 -5.44 -8.45 -1.48
C GLU A 79 -4.57 -8.16 -0.25
N PHE A 80 -5.03 -8.52 0.94
CA PHE A 80 -4.24 -8.39 2.17
C PHE A 80 -2.93 -9.19 2.10
N LYS A 81 -2.94 -10.41 1.56
CA LYS A 81 -1.71 -11.18 1.35
C LYS A 81 -0.77 -10.52 0.34
N GLU A 82 -1.31 -9.98 -0.76
CA GLU A 82 -0.52 -9.22 -1.73
C GLU A 82 0.12 -7.99 -1.06
N LEU A 83 -0.66 -7.23 -0.29
CA LEU A 83 -0.17 -6.08 0.48
C LEU A 83 0.97 -6.50 1.42
N TRP A 84 0.75 -7.56 2.18
CA TRP A 84 1.70 -8.04 3.17
C TRP A 84 3.04 -8.41 2.55
N ALA A 85 3.02 -9.09 1.39
CA ALA A 85 4.24 -9.42 0.65
C ALA A 85 4.98 -8.16 0.16
N VAL A 86 4.24 -7.19 -0.39
CA VAL A 86 4.80 -5.92 -0.88
C VAL A 86 5.41 -5.10 0.27
N LEU A 87 4.70 -4.97 1.39
CA LEU A 87 5.17 -4.24 2.57
C LEU A 87 6.44 -4.86 3.16
N ASN A 88 6.53 -6.20 3.22
CA ASN A 88 7.74 -6.87 3.68
C ASN A 88 8.92 -6.62 2.76
N GLY A 89 8.71 -6.63 1.43
CA GLY A 89 9.74 -6.27 0.47
C GLY A 89 10.24 -4.84 0.66
N TRP A 90 9.32 -3.87 0.78
CA TRP A 90 9.68 -2.47 1.00
C TRP A 90 10.34 -2.23 2.36
N ARG A 91 9.93 -2.95 3.41
CA ARG A 91 10.59 -2.92 4.71
C ARG A 91 12.03 -3.43 4.63
N GLN A 92 12.27 -4.56 3.97
CA GLN A 92 13.62 -5.07 3.79
C GLN A 92 14.49 -4.09 2.99
N HIS A 93 13.93 -3.46 1.96
CA HIS A 93 14.60 -2.37 1.25
C HIS A 93 14.93 -1.22 2.19
N PHE A 94 13.96 -0.72 2.96
CA PHE A 94 14.18 0.37 3.90
C PHE A 94 15.32 0.05 4.88
N ILE A 95 15.30 -1.13 5.49
CA ILE A 95 16.35 -1.58 6.43
C ILE A 95 17.72 -1.68 5.75
N SER A 96 17.76 -2.05 4.46
CA SER A 96 19.03 -2.11 3.72
C SER A 96 19.65 -0.73 3.46
N PHE A 97 18.83 0.33 3.44
CA PHE A 97 19.30 1.71 3.27
C PHE A 97 19.53 2.41 4.63
N ASP A 98 18.67 2.18 5.62
CA ASP A 98 18.78 2.65 7.02
C ASP A 98 19.88 1.88 7.79
N SER A 99 21.12 1.96 7.29
CA SER A 99 22.28 1.21 7.80
C SER A 99 22.63 1.57 9.24
N ASP A 100 22.34 2.81 9.64
CA ASP A 100 22.56 3.33 10.99
C ASP A 100 21.36 3.07 11.93
N ARG A 101 20.29 2.46 11.43
CA ARG A 101 19.02 2.23 12.15
C ARG A 101 18.45 3.52 12.76
N SER A 102 18.67 4.65 12.11
CA SER A 102 18.09 5.93 12.50
C SER A 102 16.56 5.96 12.38
N GLY A 103 15.98 5.01 11.62
CA GLY A 103 14.57 5.00 11.28
C GLY A 103 14.18 6.08 10.29
N THR A 104 15.19 6.63 9.59
CA THR A 104 15.02 7.66 8.58
C THR A 104 15.87 7.39 7.36
N VAL A 105 15.40 7.83 6.21
CA VAL A 105 16.10 7.73 4.93
C VAL A 105 16.33 9.14 4.39
N ASP A 106 17.51 9.38 3.84
CA ASP A 106 17.85 10.65 3.20
C ASP A 106 17.42 10.68 1.71
N PRO A 107 17.40 11.86 1.04
CA PRO A 107 16.98 11.95 -0.37
C PRO A 107 17.82 11.12 -1.35
N GLN A 108 19.12 10.92 -1.08
CA GLN A 108 20.03 10.16 -1.93
C GLN A 108 19.77 8.65 -1.78
N GLU A 109 19.50 8.19 -0.58
CA GLU A 109 19.07 6.83 -0.27
C GLU A 109 17.69 6.54 -0.86
N LEU A 110 16.74 7.48 -0.76
CA LEU A 110 15.43 7.36 -1.42
C LEU A 110 15.59 7.16 -2.93
N GLN A 111 16.48 7.92 -3.58
CA GLN A 111 16.73 7.76 -5.01
C GLN A 111 17.21 6.34 -5.37
N LYS A 112 18.15 5.81 -4.59
CA LYS A 112 18.66 4.44 -4.78
C LYS A 112 17.56 3.41 -4.53
N ALA A 113 16.74 3.61 -3.49
CA ALA A 113 15.64 2.74 -3.15
C ALA A 113 14.60 2.64 -4.27
N LEU A 114 14.11 3.79 -4.75
CA LEU A 114 13.13 3.86 -5.84
C LEU A 114 13.68 3.22 -7.12
N THR A 115 14.96 3.44 -7.43
CA THR A 115 15.62 2.82 -8.58
C THR A 115 15.69 1.30 -8.46
N THR A 116 15.99 0.79 -7.26
CA THR A 116 16.09 -0.65 -6.98
C THR A 116 14.72 -1.33 -7.05
N MET A 117 13.66 -0.62 -6.68
CA MET A 117 12.26 -1.08 -6.86
C MET A 117 11.80 -1.06 -8.33
N GLY A 118 12.63 -0.58 -9.26
CA GLY A 118 12.33 -0.54 -10.69
C GLY A 118 11.67 0.75 -11.16
N PHE A 119 11.52 1.76 -10.30
CA PHE A 119 11.02 3.07 -10.74
C PHE A 119 12.11 3.81 -11.53
N ARG A 120 11.74 4.30 -12.72
CA ARG A 120 12.59 5.11 -13.60
C ARG A 120 12.12 6.56 -13.55
N LEU A 121 12.57 7.29 -12.54
CA LEU A 121 12.18 8.68 -12.31
C LEU A 121 13.36 9.62 -12.62
N SER A 122 13.05 10.82 -13.11
CA SER A 122 14.06 11.85 -13.29
C SER A 122 14.59 12.34 -11.94
N PRO A 123 15.85 12.82 -11.84
CA PRO A 123 16.38 13.35 -10.59
C PRO A 123 15.53 14.49 -10.00
N GLN A 124 14.91 15.30 -10.87
CA GLN A 124 14.01 16.37 -10.47
C GLN A 124 12.73 15.84 -9.82
N ALA A 125 12.12 14.78 -10.39
CA ALA A 125 10.94 14.15 -9.81
C ALA A 125 11.26 13.54 -8.44
N VAL A 126 12.39 12.83 -8.32
CA VAL A 126 12.84 12.25 -7.04
C VAL A 126 13.06 13.34 -5.98
N ASN A 127 13.67 14.47 -6.35
CA ASN A 127 13.88 15.58 -5.41
C ASN A 127 12.55 16.18 -4.94
N SER A 128 11.58 16.35 -5.84
CA SER A 128 10.23 16.82 -5.48
C SER A 128 9.51 15.85 -4.53
N ILE A 129 9.64 14.55 -4.78
CA ILE A 129 9.10 13.50 -3.90
C ILE A 129 9.78 13.54 -2.53
N ALA A 130 11.12 13.57 -2.49
CA ALA A 130 11.87 13.64 -1.25
C ALA A 130 11.44 14.85 -0.41
N LYS A 131 11.34 16.04 -1.01
CA LYS A 131 10.87 17.25 -0.32
C LYS A 131 9.44 17.15 0.20
N ARG A 132 8.56 16.44 -0.51
CA ARG A 132 7.15 16.26 -0.13
C ARG A 132 6.98 15.35 1.09
N TYR A 133 7.87 14.38 1.27
CA TYR A 133 7.80 13.37 2.33
C TYR A 133 8.87 13.54 3.42
N SER A 134 9.84 14.43 3.22
CA SER A 134 10.87 14.70 4.24
C SER A 134 10.35 15.67 5.30
N THR A 135 10.60 15.36 6.57
CA THR A 135 10.52 16.30 7.68
C THR A 135 11.95 16.56 8.16
N ASN A 136 12.40 17.82 8.11
CA ASN A 136 13.79 18.21 8.44
C ASN A 136 14.87 17.46 7.63
N GLY A 137 14.61 17.19 6.36
CA GLY A 137 15.54 16.50 5.47
C GLY A 137 15.62 14.97 5.67
N LYS A 138 14.75 14.42 6.52
CA LYS A 138 14.67 12.99 6.83
C LYS A 138 13.29 12.44 6.51
N ILE A 139 13.24 11.27 5.89
CA ILE A 139 11.99 10.59 5.53
C ILE A 139 11.79 9.43 6.50
N THR A 140 10.69 9.42 7.25
CA THR A 140 10.41 8.33 8.21
C THR A 140 9.99 7.06 7.48
N PHE A 141 9.99 5.91 8.18
CA PHE A 141 9.50 4.65 7.62
C PHE A 141 8.05 4.75 7.09
N ASP A 142 7.17 5.40 7.85
CA ASP A 142 5.77 5.62 7.45
C ASP A 142 5.67 6.46 6.17
N ASP A 143 6.39 7.59 6.11
CA ASP A 143 6.44 8.46 4.92
C ASP A 143 7.05 7.75 3.69
N TYR A 144 8.07 6.93 3.91
CA TYR A 144 8.70 6.13 2.85
C TYR A 144 7.72 5.12 2.27
N ILE A 145 6.99 4.40 3.13
CA ILE A 145 5.97 3.44 2.69
C ILE A 145 4.83 4.18 1.99
N ALA A 146 4.31 5.29 2.54
CA ALA A 146 3.29 6.10 1.90
C ALA A 146 3.71 6.58 0.50
N CYS A 147 4.97 7.01 0.36
CA CYS A 147 5.56 7.38 -0.92
C CYS A 147 5.60 6.21 -1.91
N CYS A 148 6.06 5.03 -1.48
CA CYS A 148 6.14 3.84 -2.34
C CYS A 148 4.76 3.36 -2.79
N VAL A 149 3.78 3.35 -1.88
CA VAL A 149 2.37 3.00 -2.17
C VAL A 149 1.81 3.95 -3.22
N LYS A 150 1.91 5.27 -2.99
CA LYS A 150 1.38 6.28 -3.91
C LYS A 150 2.04 6.22 -5.29
N LEU A 151 3.38 6.06 -5.33
CA LEU A 151 4.11 5.90 -6.59
C LEU A 151 3.68 4.64 -7.33
N ARG A 152 3.49 3.52 -6.63
CA ARG A 152 3.07 2.27 -7.24
C ARG A 152 1.67 2.38 -7.81
N ALA A 153 0.71 2.89 -7.03
CA ALA A 153 -0.67 3.05 -7.46
C ALA A 153 -0.80 3.99 -8.67
N LEU A 154 -0.10 5.14 -8.67
CA LEU A 154 -0.07 6.06 -9.82
C LEU A 154 0.60 5.44 -11.04
N THR A 155 1.69 4.68 -10.84
CA THR A 155 2.38 3.97 -11.95
C THR A 155 1.48 2.91 -12.57
N ASP A 156 0.76 2.14 -11.75
CA ASP A 156 -0.16 1.10 -12.22
C ASP A 156 -1.35 1.72 -12.96
N SER A 157 -1.92 2.82 -12.43
CA SER A 157 -2.98 3.58 -13.10
C SER A 157 -2.54 4.20 -14.43
N PHE A 158 -1.29 4.69 -14.52
CA PHE A 158 -0.70 5.17 -15.76
C PHE A 158 -0.53 4.03 -16.77
N ARG A 159 0.07 2.90 -16.35
CA ARG A 159 0.31 1.74 -17.22
C ARG A 159 -0.97 1.11 -17.74
N ARG A 160 -2.04 1.06 -16.95
CA ARG A 160 -3.36 0.58 -17.39
C ARG A 160 -3.93 1.41 -18.54
N ARG A 161 -3.62 2.71 -18.59
CA ARG A 161 -4.08 3.64 -19.64
C ARG A 161 -3.10 3.75 -20.81
N ASP A 162 -1.81 3.49 -20.60
CA ASP A 162 -0.79 3.45 -21.67
C ASP A 162 -0.83 2.12 -22.45
N THR A 163 -1.94 1.87 -23.13
CA THR A 163 -2.14 0.62 -23.91
C THR A 163 -1.12 0.45 -25.04
N ALA A 164 -0.54 1.56 -25.53
CA ALA A 164 0.47 1.58 -26.58
C ALA A 164 1.92 1.44 -26.04
N GLN A 165 2.12 1.47 -24.72
CA GLN A 165 3.42 1.42 -24.06
C GLN A 165 4.42 2.47 -24.58
N GLN A 166 3.91 3.65 -24.93
CA GLN A 166 4.69 4.74 -25.50
C GLN A 166 5.23 5.69 -24.43
N GLY A 167 4.87 5.49 -23.15
CA GLY A 167 5.25 6.36 -22.04
C GLY A 167 4.45 7.66 -22.00
N VAL A 168 3.31 7.74 -22.69
CA VAL A 168 2.44 8.93 -22.76
C VAL A 168 0.98 8.49 -22.73
N VAL A 169 0.20 9.10 -21.83
CA VAL A 169 -1.24 8.89 -21.67
C VAL A 169 -1.98 10.20 -21.91
N ASN A 170 -3.11 10.14 -22.63
CA ASN A 170 -4.03 11.26 -22.74
C ASN A 170 -5.08 11.16 -21.62
N PHE A 171 -5.14 12.15 -20.74
CA PHE A 171 -6.05 12.19 -19.59
C PHE A 171 -7.17 13.22 -19.81
N PRO A 172 -8.44 12.79 -19.92
CA PRO A 172 -9.58 13.66 -19.70
C PRO A 172 -9.51 14.27 -18.29
N TYR A 173 -10.01 15.51 -18.11
CA TYR A 173 -9.90 16.22 -16.84
C TYR A 173 -10.52 15.44 -15.67
N ASP A 174 -11.76 14.96 -15.82
CA ASP A 174 -12.43 14.22 -14.74
C ASP A 174 -11.72 12.90 -14.41
N ASP A 175 -11.21 12.20 -15.43
CA ASP A 175 -10.44 10.96 -15.24
C ASP A 175 -9.12 11.23 -14.52
N PHE A 176 -8.45 12.34 -14.82
CA PHE A 176 -7.25 12.77 -14.10
C PHE A 176 -7.56 13.04 -12.61
N ILE A 177 -8.61 13.83 -12.33
CA ILE A 177 -8.98 14.15 -10.96
C ILE A 177 -9.38 12.88 -10.20
N GLN A 178 -10.23 12.03 -10.76
CA GLN A 178 -10.64 10.79 -10.13
C GLN A 178 -9.43 9.87 -9.86
N CYS A 179 -8.54 9.72 -10.84
CA CYS A 179 -7.36 8.86 -10.73
C CYS A 179 -6.35 9.35 -9.68
N VAL A 180 -6.17 10.66 -9.53
CA VAL A 180 -5.17 11.23 -8.61
C VAL A 180 -5.74 11.43 -7.20
N MET A 181 -7.03 11.67 -7.07
CA MET A 181 -7.68 11.90 -5.77
C MET A 181 -8.12 10.61 -5.08
N SER A 182 -8.19 9.48 -5.80
CA SER A 182 -8.47 8.16 -5.21
C SER A 182 -7.28 7.55 -4.48
N VAL A 183 -6.07 8.12 -4.66
CA VAL A 183 -4.82 7.71 -4.01
C VAL A 183 -4.37 8.72 -2.97
#